data_AF-A0A956S3K7-F1
#
_entry.id   AF-A0A956S3K7-F1
#
_cell.length_a   1.000
_cell.length_b   1.000
_cell.length_c   1.000
_cell.angle_alpha   90.00
_cell.angle_beta   90.00
_cell.angle_gamma   90.00
#
_symmetry.space_group_name_H-M   'P 1'
#
loop_
_entity.id
_entity.type
_entity.pdbx_description
1 polymer ?
#
loop_
_entity_poly.entity_id
_entity_poly.type
_entity_poly.pdbx_seq_one_letter_code
_entity_poly.pdbx_strand_id
1 'polypeptide(L)'
;MNRAHKNSLWLIALTVLFALWGFFAVQEAVHEQATTISQLEALTATHSAPAVQAALQQSKFVLNGVRQNYLGWFFAIFILLIAMIALVDFVSRNLQRPMRLRQVLAGYSFVAPAGVQLLLFSLGPILFALFISFHSWSILAQEKPFVGLDNYAEVLGSGDFWNSLKNTALYTLHVPVGMAVSLGLALLLNRAKLPGLGILRTIFYLPSITSFVAIAIVWQWIYNPDFGLMNYALSWLGLGPYEWLHNPGTALLSLMLMAIWVQAGYQMVIFLAGLQNIPAYLYEAALIDGASTWQ
;
A
#
# COMPACT_ATOMS: atom_id res chain seq x y z
N MET A 1 -16.51 41.17 18.93
CA MET A 1 -15.90 39.83 18.79
C MET A 1 -16.99 38.84 18.41
N ASN A 2 -16.94 38.25 17.22
CA ASN A 2 -18.04 37.49 16.61
C ASN A 2 -18.26 36.14 17.36
N ARG A 3 -19.51 35.70 17.59
CA ARG A 3 -19.82 34.46 18.36
C ARG A 3 -19.06 33.22 17.85
N ALA A 4 -18.83 33.14 16.54
CA ALA A 4 -18.07 32.06 15.91
C ALA A 4 -16.60 31.99 16.38
N HIS A 5 -15.95 33.14 16.61
CA HIS A 5 -14.56 33.19 17.06
C HIS A 5 -14.42 32.74 18.52
N LYS A 6 -15.43 33.01 19.36
CA LYS A 6 -15.47 32.50 20.74
C LYS A 6 -15.59 30.97 20.74
N ASN A 7 -16.42 30.41 19.84
CA ASN A 7 -16.63 28.96 19.74
C ASN A 7 -15.38 28.22 19.21
N SER A 8 -14.63 28.79 18.26
CA SER A 8 -13.39 28.17 17.78
C SER A 8 -12.29 28.13 18.85
N LEU A 9 -12.17 29.19 19.66
CA LEU A 9 -11.24 29.21 20.80
C LEU A 9 -11.58 28.16 21.87
N TRP A 10 -12.86 27.93 22.14
CA TRP A 10 -13.30 26.87 23.07
C TRP A 10 -13.00 25.46 22.55
N LEU A 11 -13.17 25.21 21.24
CA LEU A 11 -12.82 23.93 20.64
C LEU A 11 -11.30 23.68 20.65
N ILE A 12 -10.49 24.72 20.40
CA ILE A 12 -9.02 24.63 20.55
C ILE A 12 -8.66 24.28 21.99
N ALA A 13 -9.22 24.98 22.98
CA ALA A 13 -8.94 24.69 24.38
C ALA A 13 -9.33 23.25 24.77
N LEU A 14 -10.48 22.77 24.30
CA LEU A 14 -10.97 21.42 24.63
C LEU A 14 -10.15 20.30 23.96
N THR A 15 -9.70 20.51 22.73
CA THR A 15 -8.79 19.58 22.02
C THR A 15 -7.41 19.55 22.64
N VAL A 16 -6.87 20.70 23.08
CA VAL A 16 -5.61 20.77 23.83
C VAL A 16 -5.74 20.02 25.16
N LEU A 17 -6.84 20.21 25.90
CA LEU A 17 -7.08 19.50 27.15
C LEU A 17 -7.22 17.99 26.95
N PHE A 18 -7.93 17.55 25.89
CA PHE A 18 -8.07 16.12 25.57
C PHE A 18 -6.74 15.49 25.12
N ALA A 19 -5.94 16.20 24.33
CA ALA A 19 -4.62 15.75 23.92
C ALA A 19 -3.66 15.66 25.12
N LEU A 20 -3.66 16.66 26.01
CA LEU A 20 -2.88 16.63 27.24
C LEU A 20 -3.33 15.47 28.15
N TRP A 21 -4.63 15.23 28.28
CA TRP A 21 -5.16 14.08 29.03
C TRP A 21 -4.69 12.75 28.42
N GLY A 22 -4.77 12.59 27.10
CA GLY A 22 -4.27 11.40 26.39
C GLY A 22 -2.75 11.21 26.55
N PHE A 23 -1.97 12.29 26.55
CA PHE A 23 -0.53 12.26 26.81
C PHE A 23 -0.23 11.74 28.22
N PHE A 24 -0.88 12.32 29.23
CA PHE A 24 -0.70 11.89 30.61
C PHE A 24 -1.17 10.46 30.84
N ALA A 25 -2.29 10.05 30.23
CA ALA A 25 -2.78 8.68 30.32
C ALA A 25 -1.80 7.66 29.72
N VAL A 26 -1.17 7.97 28.57
CA VAL A 26 -0.14 7.12 27.97
C VAL A 26 1.13 7.11 28.82
N GLN A 27 1.54 8.26 29.36
CA GLN A 27 2.70 8.35 30.24
C GLN A 27 2.51 7.55 31.54
N GLU A 28 1.30 7.60 32.11
CA GLU A 28 0.89 6.85 33.29
C GLU A 28 0.86 5.35 33.00
N ALA A 29 0.27 4.92 31.88
CA ALA A 29 0.27 3.52 31.46
C ALA A 29 1.70 2.97 31.23
N VAL A 30 2.59 3.75 30.61
CA VAL A 30 4.01 3.39 30.45
C VAL A 30 4.71 3.28 31.80
N HIS A 31 4.39 4.16 32.76
CA HIS A 31 4.96 4.11 34.10
C HIS A 31 4.46 2.90 34.90
N GLU A 32 3.16 2.61 34.89
CA GLU A 32 2.53 1.47 35.55
C GLU A 32 3.05 0.14 34.99
N GLN A 33 3.23 0.06 33.66
CA GLN A 33 3.78 -1.13 33.05
C GLN A 33 5.29 -1.29 33.35
N ALA A 34 6.04 -0.20 33.47
CA ALA A 34 7.44 -0.23 33.90
C ALA A 34 7.58 -0.72 35.36
N THR A 35 6.72 -0.26 36.27
CA THR A 35 6.74 -0.68 37.67
C THR A 35 6.35 -2.14 37.81
N THR A 36 5.32 -2.60 37.08
CA THR A 36 4.91 -4.01 37.03
C THR A 36 6.04 -4.91 36.54
N ILE A 37 6.73 -4.52 35.46
CA ILE A 37 7.89 -5.25 34.94
C ILE A 37 9.01 -5.34 35.99
N SER A 38 9.32 -4.24 36.68
CA SER A 38 10.35 -4.21 37.72
C SER A 38 10.01 -5.07 38.95
N GLN A 39 8.73 -5.14 39.34
CA GLN A 39 8.26 -5.98 40.44
C GLN A 39 8.32 -7.47 40.06
N LEU A 40 7.90 -7.80 38.84
CA LEU A 40 7.98 -9.16 38.32
C LEU A 40 9.42 -9.63 38.22
N GLU A 41 10.37 -8.77 37.85
CA GLU A 41 11.80 -9.07 37.90
C GLU A 41 12.31 -9.37 39.30
N ALA A 42 11.95 -8.55 40.29
CA ALA A 42 12.34 -8.77 41.68
C ALA A 42 11.82 -10.12 42.22
N LEU A 43 10.61 -10.53 41.80
CA LEU A 43 9.99 -11.81 42.18
C LEU A 43 10.57 -13.02 41.41
N THR A 44 11.09 -12.82 40.21
CA THR A 44 11.61 -13.87 39.32
C THR A 44 13.14 -14.02 39.37
N ALA A 45 13.82 -13.17 40.12
CA ALA A 45 15.28 -13.11 40.24
C ALA A 45 15.92 -14.37 40.87
N THR A 46 15.18 -15.12 41.69
CA THR A 46 15.72 -16.28 42.40
C THR A 46 15.45 -17.59 41.68
N HIS A 47 14.26 -17.85 41.12
CA HIS A 47 13.93 -19.09 40.37
C HIS A 47 12.93 -18.81 39.22
N SER A 48 13.42 -18.48 38.01
CA SER A 48 12.55 -18.30 36.84
C SER A 48 12.90 -19.20 35.66
N ALA A 49 11.86 -19.76 35.02
CA ALA A 49 12.01 -20.53 33.80
C ALA A 49 12.46 -19.62 32.63
N PRO A 50 13.26 -20.12 31.67
CA PRO A 50 13.77 -19.32 30.53
C PRO A 50 12.67 -18.60 29.75
N ALA A 51 11.48 -19.19 29.65
CA ALA A 51 10.32 -18.60 28.99
C ALA A 51 9.83 -17.30 29.66
N VAL A 52 9.91 -17.20 30.98
CA VAL A 52 9.49 -16.01 31.75
C VAL A 52 10.50 -14.87 31.55
N GLN A 53 11.78 -15.20 31.49
CA GLN A 53 12.84 -14.22 31.20
C GLN A 53 12.74 -13.68 29.77
N ALA A 54 12.45 -14.55 28.80
CA ALA A 54 12.22 -14.14 27.41
C ALA A 54 11.01 -13.19 27.28
N ALA A 55 9.91 -13.49 27.97
CA ALA A 55 8.72 -12.64 28.00
C ALA A 55 8.99 -11.26 28.64
N LEU A 56 9.77 -11.21 29.73
CA LEU A 56 10.21 -9.96 30.37
C LEU A 56 11.14 -9.14 29.46
N GLN A 57 12.04 -9.80 28.74
CA GLN A 57 12.94 -9.11 27.82
C GLN A 57 12.16 -8.53 26.63
N GLN A 58 11.18 -9.26 26.11
CA GLN A 58 10.30 -8.79 25.05
C GLN A 58 9.42 -7.62 25.52
N SER A 59 8.84 -7.68 26.71
CA SER A 59 8.02 -6.59 27.25
C SER A 59 8.83 -5.32 27.49
N LYS A 60 10.07 -5.43 28.00
CA LYS A 60 11.02 -4.31 28.11
C LYS A 60 11.36 -3.69 26.77
N PHE A 61 11.58 -4.51 25.75
CA PHE A 61 11.90 -4.02 24.41
C PHE A 61 10.74 -3.17 23.85
N VAL A 62 9.51 -3.67 23.94
CA VAL A 62 8.30 -2.94 23.52
C VAL A 62 8.14 -1.66 24.32
N LEU A 63 8.25 -1.72 25.64
CA LEU A 63 8.12 -0.56 26.53
C LEU A 63 9.15 0.52 26.19
N ASN A 64 10.41 0.14 25.97
CA ASN A 64 11.47 1.08 25.59
C ASN A 64 11.23 1.72 24.23
N GLY A 65 10.75 0.94 23.25
CA GLY A 65 10.40 1.47 21.92
C GLY A 65 9.25 2.47 21.99
N VAL A 66 8.20 2.15 22.76
CA VAL A 66 7.09 3.08 23.01
C VAL A 66 7.60 4.32 23.72
N ARG A 67 8.35 4.17 24.83
CA ARG A 67 8.89 5.28 25.63
C ARG A 67 9.83 6.21 24.84
N GLN A 68 10.61 5.70 23.89
CA GLN A 68 11.46 6.56 23.06
C GLN A 68 10.69 7.32 21.99
N ASN A 69 9.66 6.71 21.40
CA ASN A 69 9.01 7.27 20.21
C ASN A 69 7.64 7.93 20.47
N TYR A 70 6.97 7.67 21.60
CA TYR A 70 5.61 8.16 21.85
C TYR A 70 5.53 9.69 21.89
N LEU A 71 6.56 10.37 22.40
CA LEU A 71 6.66 11.84 22.35
C LEU A 71 6.62 12.35 20.91
N GLY A 72 7.37 11.72 20.00
CA GLY A 72 7.36 12.06 18.57
C GLY A 72 5.99 11.88 17.93
N TRP A 73 5.34 10.73 18.17
CA TRP A 73 3.97 10.46 17.70
C TRP A 73 2.95 11.43 18.29
N PHE A 74 3.06 11.75 19.58
CA PHE A 74 2.21 12.71 20.25
C PHE A 74 2.33 14.10 19.63
N PHE A 75 3.56 14.60 19.47
CA PHE A 75 3.78 15.90 18.83
C PHE A 75 3.33 15.91 17.37
N ALA A 76 3.52 14.83 16.61
CA ALA A 76 3.04 14.74 15.24
C ALA A 76 1.50 14.82 15.16
N ILE A 77 0.78 14.05 15.99
CA ILE A 77 -0.68 14.06 16.06
C ILE A 77 -1.19 15.42 16.57
N PHE A 78 -0.49 16.02 17.53
CA PHE A 78 -0.83 17.32 18.09
C PHE A 78 -0.64 18.46 17.08
N ILE A 79 0.47 18.47 16.35
CA ILE A 79 0.72 19.41 15.24
C ILE A 79 -0.36 19.24 14.17
N LEU A 80 -0.75 18.00 13.86
CA LEU A 80 -1.81 17.70 12.91
C LEU A 80 -3.18 18.24 13.35
N LEU A 81 -3.54 18.04 14.61
CA LEU A 81 -4.77 18.57 15.19
C LEU A 81 -4.77 20.10 15.18
N ILE A 82 -3.66 20.74 15.58
CA ILE A 82 -3.54 22.20 15.53
C ILE A 82 -3.63 22.71 14.09
N ALA A 83 -2.92 22.09 13.14
CA ALA A 83 -2.98 22.47 11.73
C ALA A 83 -4.40 22.33 11.18
N MET A 84 -5.11 21.26 11.54
CA MET A 84 -6.50 21.04 11.14
C MET A 84 -7.44 22.09 11.73
N ILE A 85 -7.31 22.42 13.01
CA ILE A 85 -8.14 23.42 13.66
C ILE A 85 -7.82 24.84 13.15
N ALA A 86 -6.54 25.16 12.96
CA ALA A 86 -6.10 26.42 12.37
C ALA A 86 -6.60 26.56 10.93
N LEU A 87 -6.61 25.48 10.16
CA LEU A 87 -7.19 25.44 8.81
C LEU A 87 -8.70 25.68 8.85
N VAL A 88 -9.44 25.00 9.72
CA VAL A 88 -10.89 25.18 9.88
C VAL A 88 -11.21 26.61 10.31
N ASP A 89 -10.46 27.16 11.26
CA ASP A 89 -10.65 28.53 11.77
C ASP A 89 -10.26 29.57 10.70
N PHE A 90 -9.17 29.39 9.96
CA PHE A 90 -8.77 30.22 8.82
C PHE A 90 -9.84 30.25 7.72
N VAL A 91 -10.37 29.09 7.35
CA VAL A 91 -11.47 28.96 6.39
C VAL A 91 -12.72 29.68 6.93
N SER A 92 -13.07 29.45 8.20
CA SER A 92 -14.26 30.04 8.82
C SER A 92 -14.22 31.57 8.86
N ARG A 93 -13.05 32.16 9.16
CA ARG A 93 -12.87 33.62 9.25
C ARG A 93 -12.83 34.27 7.88
N ASN A 94 -12.22 33.62 6.91
CA ASN A 94 -12.10 34.19 5.57
C ASN A 94 -13.34 33.98 4.69
N LEU A 95 -14.31 33.17 5.11
CA LEU A 95 -15.65 33.13 4.51
C LEU A 95 -16.42 34.46 4.63
N GLN A 96 -15.93 35.43 5.44
CA GLN A 96 -16.51 36.78 5.61
C GLN A 96 -15.91 37.85 4.66
N ARG A 97 -15.00 37.48 3.75
CA ARG A 97 -14.32 38.37 2.78
C ARG A 97 -15.04 38.39 1.40
N PRO A 98 -14.77 39.35 0.49
CA PRO A 98 -15.48 39.50 -0.80
C PRO A 98 -15.60 38.18 -1.59
N MET A 99 -16.71 38.03 -2.33
CA MET A 99 -17.19 36.76 -2.92
C MET A 99 -16.12 35.93 -3.64
N ARG A 100 -15.16 36.55 -4.35
CA ARG A 100 -14.08 35.84 -5.05
C ARG A 100 -13.09 35.16 -4.10
N LEU A 101 -12.68 35.83 -3.02
CA LEU A 101 -11.78 35.24 -2.03
C LEU A 101 -12.48 34.13 -1.23
N ARG A 102 -13.79 34.29 -0.99
CA ARG A 102 -14.64 33.26 -0.37
C ARG A 102 -14.69 31.98 -1.21
N GLN A 103 -14.87 32.10 -2.53
CA GLN A 103 -14.90 30.95 -3.44
C GLN A 103 -13.54 30.25 -3.53
N VAL A 104 -12.45 31.02 -3.62
CA VAL A 104 -11.08 30.47 -3.65
C VAL A 104 -10.76 29.70 -2.37
N LEU A 105 -11.05 30.28 -1.21
CA LEU A 105 -10.76 29.65 0.07
C LEU A 105 -11.68 28.48 0.39
N ALA A 106 -12.94 28.53 -0.05
CA ALA A 106 -13.82 27.36 -0.01
C ALA A 106 -13.26 26.23 -0.88
N GLY A 107 -12.80 26.53 -2.10
CA GLY A 107 -12.14 25.57 -2.98
C GLY A 107 -10.91 24.93 -2.33
N TYR A 108 -10.00 25.73 -1.78
CA TYR A 108 -8.83 25.20 -1.06
C TYR A 108 -9.21 24.40 0.19
N SER A 109 -10.28 24.76 0.90
CA SER A 109 -10.74 24.01 2.07
C SER A 109 -11.24 22.60 1.72
N PHE A 110 -11.83 22.41 0.54
CA PHE A 110 -12.22 21.08 0.06
C PHE A 110 -11.02 20.23 -0.37
N VAL A 111 -9.98 20.86 -0.90
CA VAL A 111 -8.74 20.18 -1.31
C VAL A 111 -7.83 19.90 -0.11
N ALA A 112 -7.87 20.74 0.92
CA ALA A 112 -6.91 20.72 2.02
C ALA A 112 -6.82 19.38 2.77
N PRO A 113 -7.91 18.65 3.11
CA PRO A 113 -7.80 17.34 3.75
C PRO A 113 -7.02 16.32 2.89
N ALA A 114 -7.32 16.26 1.59
CA ALA A 114 -6.60 15.39 0.66
C ALA A 114 -5.14 15.85 0.47
N GLY A 115 -4.90 17.16 0.41
CA GLY A 115 -3.56 17.74 0.32
C GLY A 115 -2.71 17.43 1.55
N VAL A 116 -3.26 17.57 2.75
CA VAL A 116 -2.60 17.25 4.01
C VAL A 116 -2.25 15.76 4.06
N GLN A 117 -3.19 14.88 3.69
CA GLN A 117 -2.92 13.44 3.62
C GLN A 117 -1.77 13.11 2.66
N LEU A 118 -1.79 13.67 1.44
CA LEU A 118 -0.74 13.48 0.45
C LEU A 118 0.62 13.98 0.96
N LEU A 119 0.66 15.19 1.53
CA LEU A 119 1.90 15.80 2.01
C LEU A 119 2.53 15.00 3.14
N LEU A 120 1.73 14.48 4.07
CA LEU A 120 2.26 13.86 5.28
C LEU A 120 2.48 12.36 5.15
N PHE A 121 1.61 11.65 4.43
CA PHE A 121 1.68 10.20 4.33
C PHE A 121 2.26 9.70 3.02
N SER A 122 2.40 10.57 2.01
CA SER A 122 3.10 10.22 0.76
C SER A 122 4.38 11.02 0.60
N LEU A 123 4.30 12.35 0.55
CA LEU A 123 5.48 13.17 0.26
C LEU A 123 6.48 13.20 1.43
N GLY A 124 5.99 13.27 2.67
CA GLY A 124 6.82 13.25 3.88
C GLY A 124 7.77 12.04 3.94
N PRO A 125 7.26 10.79 3.87
CA PRO A 125 8.09 9.59 3.81
C PRO A 125 9.05 9.55 2.63
N ILE A 126 8.66 10.07 1.46
CA ILE A 126 9.54 10.16 0.28
C ILE A 126 10.72 11.10 0.55
N LEU A 127 10.45 12.30 1.07
CA LEU A 127 11.50 13.26 1.42
C LEU A 127 12.41 12.72 2.53
N PHE A 128 11.84 12.00 3.50
CA PHE A 128 12.60 11.35 4.56
C PHE A 128 13.46 10.19 4.04
N ALA A 129 12.93 9.36 3.14
CA ALA A 129 13.71 8.30 2.49
C ALA A 129 14.86 8.88 1.65
N LEU A 130 14.61 10.00 0.96
CA LEU A 130 15.63 10.75 0.24
C LEU A 130 16.69 11.32 1.20
N PHE A 131 16.30 11.84 2.36
CA PHE A 131 17.27 12.28 3.37
C PHE A 131 18.13 11.11 3.87
N ILE A 132 17.49 9.99 4.20
CA ILE A 132 18.16 8.77 4.68
C ILE A 132 19.10 8.20 3.62
N SER A 133 18.79 8.30 2.33
CA SER A 133 19.64 7.74 1.27
C SER A 133 21.02 8.39 1.17
N PHE A 134 21.22 9.58 1.75
CA PHE A 134 22.54 10.23 1.87
C PHE A 134 23.26 9.93 3.20
N HIS A 135 22.69 9.09 4.07
CA HIS A 135 23.27 8.76 5.37
C HIS A 135 23.55 7.26 5.47
N SER A 136 24.57 6.88 6.23
CA SER A 136 24.73 5.50 6.68
C SER A 136 23.71 5.25 7.78
N TRP A 137 22.56 4.71 7.40
CA TRP A 137 21.41 4.61 8.28
C TRP A 137 21.12 3.17 8.68
N SER A 138 21.34 2.86 9.95
CA SER A 138 20.86 1.64 10.60
C SER A 138 19.94 2.00 11.76
N ILE A 139 18.85 1.24 11.91
CA ILE A 139 17.88 1.44 12.99
C ILE A 139 18.58 1.25 14.36
N LEU A 140 19.54 0.34 14.42
CA LEU A 140 20.27 -0.02 15.64
C LEU A 140 21.51 0.85 15.90
N ALA A 141 22.00 1.56 14.88
CA ALA A 141 23.18 2.40 15.02
C ALA A 141 22.84 3.71 15.76
N GLN A 142 23.67 4.03 16.76
CA GLN A 142 23.54 5.28 17.53
C GLN A 142 23.90 6.49 16.66
N GLU A 143 24.96 6.36 15.87
CA GLU A 143 25.40 7.38 14.91
C GLU A 143 24.83 7.07 13.52
N LYS A 144 24.46 8.12 12.79
CA LYS A 144 23.90 8.05 11.43
C LYS A 144 24.63 9.07 10.55
N PRO A 145 25.91 8.83 10.23
CA PRO A 145 26.75 9.82 9.57
C PRO A 145 26.24 10.09 8.14
N PHE A 146 26.40 11.34 7.71
CA PHE A 146 26.16 11.73 6.32
C PHE A 146 27.31 11.20 5.44
N VAL A 147 26.97 10.38 4.45
CA VAL A 147 27.92 9.72 3.53
C VAL A 147 27.78 10.22 2.10
N GLY A 148 26.97 11.26 1.87
CA GLY A 148 26.77 11.82 0.53
C GLY A 148 26.25 10.77 -0.45
N LEU A 149 27.01 10.51 -1.52
CA LEU A 149 26.59 9.61 -2.60
C LEU A 149 27.15 8.19 -2.48
N ASP A 150 27.87 7.85 -1.41
CA ASP A 150 28.55 6.56 -1.28
C ASP A 150 27.59 5.36 -1.36
N ASN A 151 26.41 5.47 -0.75
CA ASN A 151 25.34 4.46 -0.84
C ASN A 151 24.94 4.17 -2.30
N TYR A 152 24.94 5.19 -3.17
CA TYR A 152 24.61 5.01 -4.58
C TYR A 152 25.76 4.37 -5.35
N ALA A 153 27.00 4.73 -5.05
CA ALA A 153 28.17 4.11 -5.67
C ALA A 153 28.27 2.61 -5.32
N GLU A 154 27.98 2.26 -4.06
CA GLU A 154 27.92 0.88 -3.59
C GLU A 154 26.85 0.06 -4.32
N VAL A 155 25.62 0.59 -4.42
CA VAL A 155 24.51 -0.09 -5.10
C VAL A 155 24.78 -0.22 -6.59
N LEU A 156 25.33 0.81 -7.25
CA LEU A 156 25.65 0.74 -8.68
C LEU A 156 26.83 -0.19 -8.99
N GLY A 157 27.74 -0.40 -8.04
CA GLY A 157 28.83 -1.38 -8.13
C GLY A 157 28.40 -2.82 -7.82
N SER A 158 27.21 -3.02 -7.26
CA SER A 158 26.70 -4.33 -6.83
C SER A 158 26.15 -5.15 -8.00
N GLY A 159 26.65 -6.38 -8.17
CA GLY A 159 26.09 -7.34 -9.13
C GLY A 159 24.65 -7.75 -8.79
N ASP A 160 24.31 -7.83 -7.51
CA ASP A 160 22.96 -8.19 -7.06
C ASP A 160 21.93 -7.12 -7.39
N PHE A 161 22.32 -5.84 -7.36
CA PHE A 161 21.47 -4.74 -7.79
C PHE A 161 21.09 -4.89 -9.28
N TRP A 162 22.07 -5.09 -10.16
CA TRP A 162 21.83 -5.25 -11.59
C TRP A 162 21.04 -6.52 -11.91
N ASN A 163 21.31 -7.63 -11.21
CA ASN A 163 20.51 -8.85 -11.33
C ASN A 163 19.05 -8.62 -10.90
N SER A 164 18.83 -7.91 -9.80
CA SER A 164 17.49 -7.57 -9.31
C SER A 164 16.76 -6.66 -10.29
N LEU A 165 17.44 -5.64 -10.82
CA LEU A 165 16.89 -4.72 -11.81
C LEU A 165 16.51 -5.45 -13.11
N LYS A 166 17.34 -6.37 -13.59
CA LYS A 166 17.04 -7.23 -14.73
C LYS A 166 15.80 -8.10 -14.48
N ASN A 167 15.71 -8.73 -13.30
CA ASN A 167 14.55 -9.53 -12.94
C ASN A 167 13.28 -8.69 -12.85
N THR A 168 13.35 -7.47 -12.30
CA THR A 168 12.22 -6.54 -12.28
C THR A 168 11.81 -6.13 -13.69
N ALA A 169 12.76 -5.77 -14.55
CA ALA A 169 12.48 -5.40 -15.94
C ALA A 169 11.81 -6.55 -16.72
N LEU A 170 12.30 -7.78 -16.55
CA LEU A 170 11.68 -8.97 -17.13
C LEU A 170 10.29 -9.24 -16.53
N TYR A 171 10.14 -9.09 -15.21
CA TYR A 171 8.85 -9.24 -14.54
C TYR A 171 7.81 -8.24 -15.08
N THR A 172 8.20 -7.00 -15.38
CA THR A 172 7.31 -5.96 -15.92
C THR A 172 6.67 -6.37 -17.25
N LEU A 173 7.26 -7.30 -18.01
CA LEU A 173 6.66 -7.81 -19.25
C LEU A 173 5.29 -8.48 -19.02
N HIS A 174 4.97 -8.90 -17.80
CA HIS A 174 3.64 -9.42 -17.48
C HIS A 174 2.55 -8.36 -17.67
N VAL A 175 2.87 -7.06 -17.58
CA VAL A 175 1.92 -5.96 -17.73
C VAL A 175 1.37 -5.87 -19.15
N PRO A 176 2.18 -5.66 -20.21
CA PRO A 176 1.66 -5.61 -21.57
C PRO A 176 1.05 -6.93 -22.02
N VAL A 177 1.61 -8.07 -21.59
CA VAL A 177 1.02 -9.39 -21.88
C VAL A 177 -0.34 -9.54 -21.21
N GLY A 178 -0.46 -9.14 -19.94
CA GLY A 178 -1.73 -9.12 -19.22
C GLY A 178 -2.76 -8.22 -19.89
N MET A 179 -2.37 -7.01 -20.29
CA MET A 179 -3.23 -6.09 -21.04
C MET A 179 -3.71 -6.70 -22.37
N ALA A 180 -2.83 -7.37 -23.12
CA ALA A 180 -3.19 -8.03 -24.36
C ALA A 180 -4.17 -9.19 -24.13
N VAL A 181 -3.94 -10.01 -23.10
CA VAL A 181 -4.86 -11.09 -22.69
C VAL A 181 -6.22 -10.52 -22.29
N SER A 182 -6.24 -9.47 -21.47
CA SER A 182 -7.46 -8.78 -21.04
C SER A 182 -8.24 -8.17 -22.18
N LEU A 183 -7.55 -7.53 -23.14
CA LEU A 183 -8.18 -7.00 -24.33
C LEU A 183 -8.78 -8.13 -25.20
N GLY A 184 -8.05 -9.24 -25.36
CA GLY A 184 -8.56 -10.43 -26.04
C GLY A 184 -9.83 -10.97 -25.39
N LEU A 185 -9.83 -11.11 -24.06
CA LEU A 185 -11.02 -11.49 -23.29
C LEU A 185 -12.17 -10.48 -23.45
N ALA A 186 -11.86 -9.19 -23.40
CA ALA A 186 -12.86 -8.13 -23.56
C ALA A 186 -13.49 -8.16 -24.96
N LEU A 187 -12.70 -8.32 -26.03
CA LEU A 187 -13.20 -8.46 -27.39
C LEU A 187 -14.07 -9.71 -27.56
N LEU A 188 -13.63 -10.84 -26.99
CA LEU A 188 -14.40 -12.09 -26.99
C LEU A 188 -15.77 -11.88 -26.33
N LEU A 189 -15.79 -11.30 -25.13
CA LEU A 189 -17.02 -11.07 -24.37
C LEU A 189 -17.86 -9.90 -24.89
N ASN A 190 -17.28 -8.95 -25.64
CA ASN A 190 -18.01 -7.85 -26.24
C ASN A 190 -18.81 -8.30 -27.47
N ARG A 191 -18.22 -9.19 -28.28
CA ARG A 191 -18.85 -9.70 -29.52
C ARG A 191 -19.78 -10.87 -29.28
N ALA A 192 -19.55 -11.65 -28.23
CA ALA A 192 -20.28 -12.87 -28.01
C ALA A 192 -21.70 -12.63 -27.50
N LYS A 193 -22.71 -13.00 -28.30
CA LYS A 193 -24.11 -13.14 -27.86
C LYS A 193 -24.31 -14.45 -27.07
N LEU A 194 -23.46 -14.69 -26.07
CA LEU A 194 -23.52 -15.91 -25.27
C LEU A 194 -24.56 -15.78 -24.16
N PRO A 195 -25.49 -16.74 -24.02
CA PRO A 195 -26.28 -16.84 -22.80
C PRO A 195 -25.35 -17.08 -21.60
N GLY A 196 -25.51 -16.31 -20.53
CA GLY A 196 -24.66 -16.43 -19.32
C GLY A 196 -23.42 -15.53 -19.28
N LEU A 197 -23.31 -14.54 -20.17
CA LEU A 197 -22.19 -13.58 -20.23
C LEU A 197 -21.87 -12.91 -18.87
N GLY A 198 -22.91 -12.61 -18.07
CA GLY A 198 -22.74 -12.05 -16.72
C GLY A 198 -21.97 -12.98 -15.78
N ILE A 199 -22.23 -14.30 -15.84
CA ILE A 199 -21.55 -15.30 -15.02
C ILE A 199 -20.07 -15.40 -15.42
N LEU A 200 -19.79 -15.43 -16.72
CA LEU A 200 -18.40 -15.46 -17.22
C LEU A 200 -17.61 -14.24 -16.77
N ARG A 201 -18.19 -13.03 -16.89
CA ARG A 201 -17.57 -11.79 -16.40
C ARG A 201 -17.25 -11.88 -14.90
N THR A 202 -18.18 -12.40 -14.10
CA THR A 202 -17.97 -12.59 -12.66
C THR A 202 -16.84 -13.59 -12.38
N ILE A 203 -16.81 -14.74 -13.05
CA ILE A 203 -15.76 -15.76 -12.86
C ILE A 203 -14.38 -15.19 -13.17
N PHE A 204 -14.23 -14.49 -14.30
CA PHE A 204 -12.95 -13.89 -14.67
C PHE A 204 -12.53 -12.74 -13.75
N TYR A 205 -13.49 -12.00 -13.19
CA TYR A 205 -13.24 -10.88 -12.27
C TYR A 205 -12.98 -11.32 -10.82
N LEU A 206 -13.47 -12.48 -10.41
CA LEU A 206 -13.38 -13.00 -9.05
C LEU A 206 -11.94 -13.05 -8.48
N PRO A 207 -10.90 -13.42 -9.26
CA PRO A 207 -9.52 -13.35 -8.80
C PRO A 207 -9.10 -11.96 -8.34
N SER A 208 -9.55 -10.90 -9.03
CA SER A 208 -9.09 -9.53 -8.79
C SER A 208 -9.65 -8.92 -7.48
N ILE A 209 -10.73 -9.50 -6.93
CA ILE A 209 -11.33 -9.07 -5.66
C ILE A 209 -10.98 -9.99 -4.49
N THR A 210 -10.21 -11.06 -4.74
CA THR A 210 -9.79 -12.03 -3.73
C THR A 210 -8.51 -11.53 -3.02
N SER A 211 -8.33 -11.91 -1.75
CA SER A 211 -7.11 -11.58 -1.00
C SER A 211 -5.86 -12.13 -1.69
N PHE A 212 -4.86 -11.27 -1.89
CA PHE A 212 -3.59 -11.66 -2.52
C PHE A 212 -2.89 -12.82 -1.78
N VAL A 213 -3.01 -12.87 -0.45
CA VAL A 213 -2.45 -13.97 0.36
C VAL A 213 -3.14 -15.29 0.04
N ALA A 214 -4.47 -15.30 -0.10
CA ALA A 214 -5.22 -16.51 -0.45
C ALA A 214 -4.85 -17.01 -1.85
N ILE A 215 -4.71 -16.09 -2.81
CA ILE A 215 -4.27 -16.40 -4.17
C ILE A 215 -2.88 -17.05 -4.15
N ALA A 216 -1.93 -16.49 -3.38
CA ALA A 216 -0.59 -17.02 -3.27
C ALA A 216 -0.57 -18.47 -2.76
N ILE A 217 -1.39 -18.80 -1.75
CA ILE A 217 -1.50 -20.17 -1.22
C ILE A 217 -2.04 -21.15 -2.27
N VAL A 218 -3.09 -20.75 -3.01
CA VAL A 218 -3.68 -21.58 -4.08
C VAL A 218 -2.64 -21.84 -5.17
N TRP A 219 -1.92 -20.81 -5.61
CA TRP A 219 -0.90 -20.96 -6.64
C TRP A 219 0.32 -21.75 -6.15
N GLN A 220 0.68 -21.65 -4.86
CA GLN A 220 1.71 -22.50 -4.27
C GLN A 220 1.34 -23.99 -4.34
N TRP A 221 0.06 -24.34 -4.16
CA TRP A 221 -0.43 -25.71 -4.35
C TRP A 221 -0.43 -26.12 -5.83
N ILE A 222 -0.86 -25.23 -6.73
CA ILE A 222 -0.85 -25.49 -8.18
C ILE A 222 0.58 -25.75 -8.70
N TYR A 223 1.55 -25.00 -8.18
CA TYR A 223 2.97 -25.09 -8.52
C TYR A 223 3.76 -26.14 -7.73
N ASN A 224 3.11 -26.90 -6.85
CA ASN A 224 3.79 -27.94 -6.09
C ASN A 224 4.42 -28.99 -7.06
N PRO A 225 5.70 -29.35 -6.91
CA PRO A 225 6.36 -30.24 -7.83
C PRO A 225 5.79 -31.67 -7.82
N ASP A 226 5.33 -32.14 -6.65
CA ASP A 226 4.95 -33.54 -6.40
C ASP A 226 3.48 -33.82 -6.75
N PHE A 227 2.57 -32.94 -6.35
CA PHE A 227 1.11 -33.11 -6.50
C PHE A 227 0.42 -31.91 -7.16
N GLY A 228 1.17 -30.96 -7.70
CA GLY A 228 0.61 -29.74 -8.29
C GLY A 228 -0.11 -29.99 -9.60
N LEU A 229 -1.24 -29.30 -9.76
CA LEU A 229 -2.07 -29.32 -10.98
C LEU A 229 -1.28 -28.95 -12.23
N MET A 230 -0.29 -28.05 -12.11
CA MET A 230 0.49 -27.60 -13.25
C MET A 230 1.38 -28.73 -13.82
N ASN A 231 2.12 -29.43 -12.95
CA ASN A 231 2.93 -30.58 -13.39
C ASN A 231 2.06 -31.75 -13.84
N TYR A 232 0.92 -31.97 -13.19
CA TYR A 232 -0.04 -32.96 -13.65
C TYR A 232 -0.53 -32.68 -15.09
N ALA A 233 -0.89 -31.44 -15.41
CA ALA A 233 -1.29 -31.05 -16.76
C ALA A 233 -0.15 -31.19 -17.79
N LEU A 234 1.08 -30.84 -17.40
CA LEU A 234 2.25 -31.03 -18.28
C LEU A 234 2.59 -32.49 -18.55
N SER A 235 2.32 -33.39 -17.60
CA SER A 235 2.57 -34.83 -17.76
C SER A 235 1.78 -35.43 -18.93
N TRP A 236 0.58 -34.91 -19.22
CA TRP A 236 -0.23 -35.33 -20.38
C TRP A 236 0.41 -34.95 -21.73
N LEU A 237 1.25 -33.92 -21.73
CA LEU A 237 2.02 -33.47 -22.89
C LEU A 237 3.41 -34.13 -22.94
N GLY A 238 3.73 -35.03 -22.00
CA GLY A 238 5.05 -35.65 -21.89
C GLY A 238 6.15 -34.69 -21.41
N LEU A 239 5.78 -33.57 -20.79
CA LEU A 239 6.70 -32.57 -20.26
C LEU A 239 6.80 -32.66 -18.73
N GLY A 240 7.95 -32.29 -18.18
CA GLY A 240 8.16 -32.19 -16.73
C GLY A 240 8.40 -33.53 -16.03
N PRO A 241 8.52 -33.51 -14.68
CA PRO A 241 8.12 -32.43 -13.78
C PRO A 241 9.11 -31.25 -13.71
N TYR A 242 8.59 -30.04 -13.44
CA TYR A 242 9.40 -28.84 -13.19
C TYR A 242 9.22 -28.35 -11.75
N GLU A 243 10.30 -27.82 -11.17
CA GLU A 243 10.29 -27.15 -9.88
C GLU A 243 9.96 -25.66 -10.02
N TRP A 244 8.70 -25.36 -10.34
CA TRP A 244 8.21 -24.02 -10.69
C TRP A 244 8.76 -22.88 -9.83
N LEU A 245 8.71 -23.02 -8.50
CA LEU A 245 9.13 -21.97 -7.57
C LEU A 245 10.58 -22.09 -7.08
N HIS A 246 11.18 -23.28 -7.10
CA HIS A 246 12.53 -23.51 -6.57
C HIS A 246 13.61 -23.39 -7.65
N ASN A 247 13.25 -23.51 -8.93
CA ASN A 247 14.18 -23.32 -10.04
C ASN A 247 14.20 -21.85 -10.48
N PRO A 248 15.37 -21.17 -10.47
CA PRO A 248 15.50 -19.78 -10.90
C PRO A 248 15.02 -19.50 -12.34
N GLY A 249 15.07 -20.51 -13.23
CA GLY A 249 14.63 -20.39 -14.61
C GLY A 249 13.11 -20.36 -14.78
N THR A 250 12.35 -20.97 -13.87
CA THR A 250 10.88 -21.04 -13.93
C THR A 250 10.20 -20.12 -12.93
N ALA A 251 10.86 -19.76 -11.83
CA ALA A 251 10.26 -18.98 -10.74
C ALA A 251 9.70 -17.63 -11.21
N LEU A 252 10.46 -16.90 -12.04
CA LEU A 252 9.99 -15.62 -12.58
C LEU A 252 8.75 -15.80 -13.45
N LEU A 253 8.74 -16.81 -14.32
CA LEU A 253 7.60 -17.12 -15.18
C LEU A 253 6.37 -17.50 -14.35
N SER A 254 6.54 -18.31 -13.30
CA SER A 254 5.46 -18.66 -12.38
C SER A 254 4.80 -17.45 -11.73
N LEU A 255 5.60 -16.47 -11.29
CA LEU A 255 5.08 -15.23 -10.73
C LEU A 255 4.36 -14.38 -11.79
N MET A 256 4.88 -14.32 -13.01
CA MET A 256 4.26 -13.58 -14.11
C MET A 256 2.91 -14.19 -14.53
N LEU A 257 2.82 -15.52 -14.63
CA LEU A 257 1.59 -16.23 -14.97
C LEU A 257 0.48 -15.97 -13.93
N MET A 258 0.83 -16.04 -12.65
CA MET A 258 -0.08 -15.70 -11.57
C MET A 258 -0.52 -14.23 -11.67
N ALA A 259 0.41 -13.30 -11.85
CA ALA A 259 0.11 -11.88 -11.96
C ALA A 259 -0.82 -11.56 -13.14
N ILE A 260 -0.56 -12.15 -14.31
CA ILE A 260 -1.42 -12.02 -15.50
C ILE A 260 -2.82 -12.51 -15.17
N TRP A 261 -2.95 -13.70 -14.58
CA TRP A 261 -4.26 -14.28 -14.24
C TRP A 261 -5.07 -13.39 -13.27
N VAL A 262 -4.42 -12.85 -12.22
CA VAL A 262 -5.09 -11.96 -11.25
C VAL A 262 -5.54 -10.65 -11.88
N GLN A 263 -4.69 -10.06 -12.71
CA GLN A 263 -4.94 -8.76 -13.35
C GLN A 263 -5.90 -8.85 -14.54
N ALA A 264 -5.95 -10.02 -15.19
CA ALA A 264 -6.66 -10.21 -16.45
C ALA A 264 -8.14 -9.82 -16.35
N GLY A 265 -8.80 -10.26 -15.28
CA GLY A 265 -10.22 -10.00 -15.02
C GLY A 265 -10.55 -8.53 -14.84
N TYR A 266 -9.81 -7.84 -13.97
CA TYR A 266 -10.00 -6.42 -13.69
C TYR A 266 -9.82 -5.57 -14.95
N GLN A 267 -8.72 -5.76 -15.68
CA GLN A 267 -8.41 -5.00 -16.89
C GLN A 267 -9.40 -5.31 -18.02
N MET A 268 -9.87 -6.55 -18.13
CA MET A 268 -10.92 -6.94 -19.08
C MET A 268 -12.21 -6.14 -18.85
N VAL A 269 -12.64 -5.96 -17.60
CA VAL A 269 -13.86 -5.17 -17.28
C VAL A 269 -13.69 -3.70 -17.70
N ILE A 270 -12.50 -3.11 -17.49
CA ILE A 270 -12.20 -1.75 -17.93
C ILE A 270 -12.26 -1.65 -19.46
N PHE A 271 -11.57 -2.55 -20.18
CA PHE A 271 -11.59 -2.55 -21.64
C PHE A 271 -13.00 -2.76 -22.18
N LEU A 272 -13.77 -3.65 -21.58
CA LEU A 272 -15.15 -3.93 -21.96
C LEU A 272 -16.06 -2.71 -21.79
N ALA A 273 -15.92 -1.98 -20.67
CA ALA A 273 -16.64 -0.73 -20.46
C ALA A 273 -16.24 0.34 -21.49
N GLY A 274 -14.96 0.43 -21.84
CA GLY A 274 -14.48 1.31 -22.90
C GLY A 274 -15.08 0.95 -24.27
N LEU A 275 -15.04 -0.32 -24.64
CA LEU A 275 -15.58 -0.82 -25.91
C LEU A 275 -17.09 -0.60 -26.03
N GLN A 276 -17.85 -0.77 -24.94
CA GLN A 276 -19.30 -0.57 -24.93
C GLN A 276 -19.72 0.90 -25.02
N ASN A 277 -18.84 1.84 -24.67
CA ASN A 277 -19.09 3.27 -24.80
C ASN A 277 -18.87 3.79 -26.23
N ILE A 278 -18.30 2.99 -27.13
CA ILE A 278 -18.07 3.40 -28.53
C ILE A 278 -19.43 3.44 -29.25
N PRO A 279 -19.83 4.58 -29.83
CA PRO A 279 -21.11 4.69 -30.53
C PRO A 279 -21.24 3.70 -31.70
N ALA A 280 -22.41 3.06 -31.81
CA ALA A 280 -22.67 2.04 -32.84
C ALA A 280 -22.50 2.55 -34.28
N TYR A 281 -22.80 3.83 -34.53
CA TYR A 281 -22.71 4.42 -35.88
C TYR A 281 -21.27 4.42 -36.44
N LEU A 282 -20.24 4.40 -35.59
CA LEU A 282 -18.85 4.30 -36.04
C LEU A 282 -18.55 2.92 -36.64
N TYR A 283 -19.13 1.86 -36.06
CA TYR A 283 -19.03 0.51 -36.60
C TYR A 283 -19.85 0.36 -37.89
N GLU A 284 -21.02 0.98 -37.97
CA GLU A 284 -21.84 0.99 -39.17
C GLU A 284 -21.15 1.71 -40.33
N ALA A 285 -20.55 2.88 -40.07
CA ALA A 285 -19.76 3.61 -41.06
C ALA A 285 -18.56 2.77 -41.55
N ALA A 286 -17.82 2.13 -40.65
CA ALA A 286 -16.70 1.27 -41.02
C ALA A 286 -17.13 0.08 -41.89
N LEU A 287 -18.29 -0.54 -41.59
CA LEU A 287 -18.85 -1.61 -42.41
C LEU A 287 -19.26 -1.13 -43.81
N ILE A 288 -19.79 0.09 -43.93
CA ILE A 288 -20.13 0.71 -45.22
C ILE A 288 -18.86 0.97 -46.04
N ASP A 289 -17.77 1.40 -45.39
CA ASP A 289 -16.46 1.61 -46.01
C ASP A 289 -15.71 0.30 -46.33
N GLY A 290 -16.30 -0.86 -46.02
CA GLY A 290 -15.77 -2.18 -46.36
C GLY A 290 -14.77 -2.75 -45.35
N ALA A 291 -14.72 -2.23 -44.12
CA ALA A 291 -13.88 -2.77 -43.06
C ALA A 291 -14.37 -4.18 -42.65
N SER A 292 -13.42 -5.12 -42.54
CA SER A 292 -13.67 -6.46 -42.01
C SER A 292 -13.70 -6.47 -40.47
N THR A 293 -14.21 -7.53 -39.85
CA THR A 293 -14.32 -7.66 -38.38
C THR A 293 -12.98 -7.56 -37.62
N TRP A 294 -11.84 -7.71 -38.28
CA TRP A 294 -10.51 -7.51 -37.66
C TRP A 294 -10.00 -6.06 -37.82
N GLN A 295 -10.44 -5.37 -38.88
CA GLN A 295 -10.11 -3.97 -39.18
C GLN A 295 -11.01 -3.03 -38.38
#